data_AF-A0A534QWY4-F1
#
_entry.id   AF-A0A534QWY4-F1
#
_cell.length_a   1.000
_cell.length_b   1.000
_cell.length_c   1.000
_cell.angle_alpha   90.00
_cell.angle_beta   90.00
_cell.angle_gamma   90.00
#
_symmetry.space_group_name_H-M   'P 1'
#
loop_
_entity.id
_entity.type
_entity.pdbx_description
1 polymer ?
#
loop_
_entity_poly.entity_id
_entity_poly.type
_entity_poly.pdbx_seq_one_letter_code
_entity_poly.pdbx_strand_id
1 'polypeptide(L)' 'MAYVPGDYVYPADLPRRLLCRVARAEVGNTDDGAFQILMLEPLEGPWREWPDTRLIVRLGEDVLPAPSDGPRSN' A
#
# COMPACT_ATOMS: atom_id res chain seq x y z
N MET A 1 -5.70 -0.47 12.09
CA MET A 1 -5.36 0.84 11.48
C MET A 1 -5.90 0.83 10.07
N ALA A 2 -6.60 1.89 9.66
CA ALA A 2 -7.12 2.01 8.29
C ALA A 2 -6.14 2.86 7.48
N TYR A 3 -5.73 2.36 6.31
CA TYR A 3 -4.86 3.11 5.41
C TYR A 3 -5.68 4.07 4.56
N VAL A 4 -5.12 5.24 4.27
CA VAL A 4 -5.79 6.29 3.49
C VAL A 4 -5.05 6.53 2.19
N PRO A 5 -5.74 6.98 1.12
CA PRO A 5 -5.05 7.40 -0.10
C PRO A 5 -4.04 8.51 0.21
N GLY A 6 -2.81 8.33 -0.27
CA GLY A 6 -1.66 9.17 0.04
C GLY A 6 -0.64 8.53 0.98
N ASP A 7 -1.04 7.50 1.74
CA ASP A 7 -0.17 6.78 2.66
C ASP A 7 0.90 5.95 1.93
N TYR A 8 2.02 5.68 2.58
CA TYR A 8 3.11 4.90 2.02
C TYR A 8 3.14 3.53 2.69
N VAL A 9 3.13 2.47 1.89
CA VAL A 9 3.09 1.10 2.38
C VAL A 9 4.03 0.20 1.60
N TYR A 10 4.44 -0.88 2.25
CA TYR A 10 5.18 -1.98 1.65
C TYR A 10 4.31 -3.24 1.65
N PRO A 11 4.02 -3.85 0.49
CA PRO A 11 3.34 -5.14 0.46
C PRO A 11 4.24 -6.22 1.10
N ALA A 12 3.69 -6.96 2.06
CA ALA A 12 4.41 -8.02 2.79
C ALA A 12 4.57 -9.30 1.95
N ASP A 13 3.63 -9.54 1.04
CA ASP A 13 3.61 -10.64 0.08
C ASP A 13 4.78 -10.65 -0.93
N LEU A 14 5.46 -9.51 -1.12
CA LEU A 14 6.56 -9.41 -2.09
C LEU A 14 7.92 -9.78 -1.46
N PRO A 15 8.77 -10.54 -2.17
CA PRO A 15 10.12 -10.87 -1.71
C PRO A 15 11.05 -9.64 -1.63
N ARG A 16 10.64 -8.52 -2.23
CA ARG A 16 11.34 -7.23 -2.18
C ARG A 16 10.43 -6.19 -1.55
N ARG A 17 11.00 -5.37 -0.65
CA ARG A 17 10.35 -4.18 -0.11
C ARG A 17 10.17 -3.17 -1.23
N LEU A 18 8.97 -3.13 -1.80
CA LEU A 18 8.58 -2.20 -2.85
C LEU A 18 7.80 -1.05 -2.21
N LEU A 19 8.34 0.16 -2.25
CA LEU A 19 7.64 1.33 -1.76
C LEU A 19 6.48 1.65 -2.70
N CYS A 20 5.27 1.50 -2.18
CA CYS A 20 4.07 1.87 -2.88
C CYS A 20 3.32 2.98 -2.14
N ARG A 21 2.63 3.82 -2.89
CA ARG A 21 1.71 4.81 -2.35
C ARG A 21 0.29 4.29 -2.48
N VAL A 22 -0.52 4.43 -1.44
CA VAL A 22 -1.94 4.11 -1.51
C VAL A 22 -2.61 5.11 -2.45
N ALA A 23 -3.06 4.66 -3.61
CA ALA A 23 -3.81 5.46 -4.57
C ALA A 23 -5.28 5.53 -4.17
N ARG A 24 -5.82 4.38 -3.76
CA ARG A 24 -7.18 4.25 -3.23
C ARG A 24 -7.22 3.20 -2.13
N ALA A 25 -8.12 3.45 -1.18
CA ALA A 25 -8.48 2.50 -0.15
C ALA A 25 -9.99 2.27 -0.24
N GLU A 26 -10.40 1.03 -0.43
CA GLU A 26 -11.79 0.60 -0.36
C GLU A 26 -11.99 -0.23 0.90
N VAL A 27 -13.00 0.11 1.70
CA VAL A 27 -13.35 -0.63 2.90
C VAL A 27 -14.57 -1.47 2.58
N GLY A 28 -14.46 -2.77 2.82
CA GLY A 28 -15.56 -3.71 2.74
C GLY A 28 -15.89 -4.27 4.11
N ASN A 29 -17.15 -4.66 4.31
CA ASN A 29 -17.57 -5.42 5.47
C ASN A 29 -18.13 -6.75 4.98
N THR A 30 -17.57 -7.85 5.47
CA THR A 30 -18.18 -9.18 5.36
C THR A 30 -18.82 -9.56 6.69
N ASP A 31 -19.55 -10.68 6.70
CA ASP A 31 -20.06 -11.30 7.93
C ASP A 31 -18.93 -11.70 8.90
N ASP A 32 -17.74 -11.97 8.36
CA ASP A 32 -16.53 -12.37 9.09
C ASP A 32 -15.76 -11.17 9.68
N GLY A 33 -15.98 -9.96 9.16
CA GLY A 33 -15.36 -8.74 9.69
C GLY A 33 -15.20 -7.61 8.68
N ALA A 34 -14.62 -6.50 9.14
CA ALA A 34 -14.22 -5.40 8.28
C ALA A 34 -12.88 -5.70 7.63
N PHE A 35 -12.79 -5.55 6.31
CA PHE A 35 -11.55 -5.68 5.55
C PHE A 35 -11.33 -4.44 4.69
N GLN A 36 -10.08 -4.21 4.30
CA GLN A 36 -9.74 -3.06 3.47
C GLN A 36 -8.93 -3.53 2.26
N ILE A 37 -9.37 -3.16 1.07
CA ILE A 37 -8.64 -3.37 -0.17
C ILE A 37 -7.91 -2.08 -0.52
N LEU A 38 -6.63 -2.21 -0.79
CA LEU A 38 -5.74 -1.10 -1.13
C LEU A 38 -5.26 -1.24 -2.55
N MET A 39 -5.46 -0.16 -3.31
CA MET A 39 -4.86 0.02 -4.62
C MET A 39 -3.57 0.81 -4.43
N LEU A 40 -2.44 0.18 -4.73
CA LEU A 40 -1.12 0.69 -4.47
C LEU A 40 -0.44 1.09 -5.78
N GLU A 41 0.06 2.31 -5.85
CA GLU A 41 0.91 2.81 -6.93
C GLU A 41 2.38 2.54 -6.58
N PRO A 42 3.08 1.67 -7.32
CA PRO A 42 4.50 1.45 -7.09
C PRO A 42 5.30 2.69 -7.48
N LEU A 43 6.13 3.18 -6.55
CA LEU A 43 6.97 4.36 -6.78
C LEU A 43 8.37 4.00 -7.28
N GLU A 44 8.78 2.74 -7.18
CA GLU A 44 10.09 2.25 -7.60
C GLU A 44 10.06 1.61 -9.00
N GLY A 45 11.15 1.80 -9.76
CA GLY A 45 11.37 1.16 -11.06
C GLY A 45 11.87 -0.28 -10.91
N PRO A 46 11.52 -1.20 -11.85
CA PRO A 46 11.03 -0.93 -13.21
C PRO A 46 9.50 -0.85 -13.34
N TRP A 47 8.74 -1.00 -12.26
CA TRP A 47 7.26 -1.01 -12.30
C TRP A 47 6.66 0.34 -12.70
N ARG A 48 7.33 1.45 -12.37
CA ARG A 48 6.96 2.80 -12.83
C ARG A 48 7.08 2.99 -14.34
N GLU A 49 7.83 2.13 -15.00
CA GLU A 49 8.17 2.19 -16.42
C GLU A 49 7.25 1.32 -17.28
N TRP A 50 6.36 0.55 -16.63
CA TRP A 50 5.39 -0.25 -17.33
C TRP A 50 4.25 0.65 -17.84
N PRO A 51 3.93 0.62 -19.14
CA PRO A 51 3.00 1.56 -19.78
C PRO A 51 1.55 1.41 -19.31
N ASP A 52 1.25 0.34 -18.57
CA ASP A 52 -0.02 0.08 -17.92
C ASP A 52 0.22 0.24 -16.42
N THR A 53 -0.15 1.39 -15.86
CA THR A 53 -0.05 1.73 -14.43
C THR A 53 -0.91 0.76 -13.61
N ARG A 54 -0.49 -0.51 -13.50
CA ARG A 54 -1.21 -1.55 -12.78
C ARG A 54 -1.07 -1.28 -11.29
N LEU A 55 -2.09 -0.62 -10.77
CA LEU A 55 -2.32 -0.51 -9.34
C LEU A 55 -2.21 -1.92 -8.74
N ILE A 56 -1.31 -2.10 -7.78
CA ILE A 56 -1.16 -3.35 -7.07
C ILE A 56 -2.28 -3.40 -6.05
N VAL A 57 -3.21 -4.34 -6.23
CA VAL A 57 -4.33 -4.53 -5.30
C VAL A 57 -3.90 -5.48 -4.19
N ARG A 58 -3.94 -5.02 -2.93
CA ARG A 58 -3.61 -5.82 -1.74
C ARG A 58 -4.59 -5.56 -0.60
N LEU A 59 -4.77 -6.54 0.28
CA LEU A 59 -5.52 -6.35 1.51
C LEU A 59 -4.70 -5.53 2.50
N GLY A 60 -5.39 -4.74 3.33
CA GLY A 60 -4.78 -3.94 4.39
C GLY A 60 -3.99 -4.77 5.40
N GLU A 61 -4.34 -6.05 5.57
CA GLU A 61 -3.60 -6.97 6.43
C GLU A 61 -2.27 -7.46 5.82
N ASP A 62 -2.15 -7.40 4.49
CA ASP A 62 -1.00 -7.90 3.71
C ASP A 62 -0.03 -6.78 3.31
N VAL A 63 -0.16 -5.63 3.96
CA VAL A 63 0.71 -4.48 3.79
C VAL A 63 1.28 -4.06 5.13
N LEU A 64 2.51 -3.57 5.10
CA LEU A 64 3.19 -2.98 6.24
C LEU A 64 3.21 -1.46 6.03
N PRO A 65 2.93 -0.66 7.07
CA PRO A 65 3.10 0.77 6.97
C PRO A 65 4.57 1.08 6.68
N ALA A 66 4.85 1.92 5.69
CA ALA A 66 6.19 2.45 5.52
C ALA A 66 6.47 3.35 6.73
N PRO A 67 7.69 3.31 7.31
CA PRO A 67 8.06 4.32 8.26
C PRO A 67 7.97 5.65 7.53
N SER A 68 7.01 6.49 7.93
CA SER A 68 7.10 7.90 7.64
C SER A 68 8.42 8.32 8.26
N ASP A 69 9.43 8.62 7.45
CA ASP A 69 10.64 9.30 7.91
C ASP A 69 10.20 10.72 8.33
N GLY A 70 9.51 10.80 9.47
CA GLY A 70 9.40 12.01 10.23
C GLY A 70 10.72 12.13 10.99
N PRO A 71 11.42 13.28 10.89
CA PRO A 71 12.70 13.43 11.55
C PRO A 71 12.50 13.13 13.04
N ARG A 72 13.26 12.16 13.55
CA ARG A 72 13.50 12.05 14.98
C ARG A 72 14.09 13.39 15.42
N SER A 73 13.23 14.27 15.89
CA SER A 73 13.65 15.50 16.56
C SER A 73 14.17 15.05 17.92
N ASN A 74 15.50 15.05 18.00
CA ASN A 74 16.29 14.88 19.21
C ASN A 74 16.10 16.08 20.15
#